data_AF-A0A354MUW8-F1
#
_entry.id   AF-A0A354MUW8-F1
#
_cell.length_a   1.000
_cell.length_b   1.000
_cell.length_c   1.000
_cell.angle_alpha   90.00
_cell.angle_beta   90.00
_cell.angle_gamma   90.00
#
_symmetry.space_group_name_H-M   'P 1'
#
loop_
_entity.id
_entity.type
_entity.pdbx_description
1 polymer ?
#
loop_
_entity_poly.entity_id
_entity_poly.type
_entity_poly.pdbx_seq_one_letter_code
_entity_poly.pdbx_strand_id
1 'polypeptide(L)'
;MKKRIFLIVLDSVGIGAASDAAEFGDIGADTMRRIHSSEKFSVPTLLSLGLGNIDGIDYLPKTDAPRAAVARLREESRGKDTTI
;
A
#
# COMPACT_ATOMS: atom_id res chain seq x y z
N MET A 1 -8.29 20.87 -15.85
CA MET A 1 -8.53 19.42 -16.03
C MET A 1 -7.28 18.78 -16.63
N LYS A 2 -6.78 17.66 -16.08
CA LYS A 2 -5.56 17.02 -16.60
C LYS A 2 -5.89 16.28 -17.90
N LYS A 3 -5.12 16.52 -18.96
CA LYS A 3 -5.31 15.89 -20.28
C LYS A 3 -4.96 14.39 -20.31
N ARG A 4 -4.17 13.91 -19.34
CA ARG A 4 -3.65 12.54 -19.26
C ARG A 4 -3.59 12.08 -17.80
N ILE A 5 -3.81 10.78 -17.59
CA ILE A 5 -3.59 10.08 -16.33
C ILE A 5 -2.52 9.02 -16.59
N PHE A 6 -1.56 8.92 -15.66
CA PHE A 6 -0.60 7.82 -15.63
C PHE A 6 -0.96 6.96 -14.42
N LEU A 7 -1.41 5.74 -14.69
CA LEU A 7 -1.69 4.74 -13.66
C LEU A 7 -0.48 3.82 -13.54
N ILE A 8 0.05 3.71 -12.33
CA ILE A 8 1.17 2.82 -12.00
C ILE A 8 0.66 1.85 -10.95
N VAL A 9 0.64 0.56 -11.30
CA VAL A 9 0.34 -0.52 -10.35
C VAL A 9 1.66 -1.13 -9.92
N LEU A 10 1.94 -1.06 -8.62
CA LEU A 10 3.02 -1.83 -8.01
C LEU A 10 2.44 -3.19 -7.64
N ASP A 11 2.59 -4.14 -8.55
CA ASP A 11 1.99 -5.47 -8.41
C ASP A 11 2.42 -6.13 -7.09
N SER A 12 1.47 -6.75 -6.39
CA SER A 12 1.61 -7.42 -5.07
C SER A 12 2.06 -6.57 -3.87
N VAL A 13 2.18 -5.24 -3.99
CA VAL A 13 2.63 -4.36 -2.90
C VAL A 13 1.47 -4.01 -1.95
N GLY A 14 1.07 -4.98 -1.12
CA GLY A 14 0.03 -4.83 -0.10
C GLY A 14 0.50 -4.09 1.16
N ILE A 15 -0.42 -3.35 1.80
CA ILE A 15 -0.21 -2.53 3.01
C ILE A 15 -0.96 -3.08 4.23
N GLY A 16 -0.90 -4.40 4.41
CA GLY A 16 -1.56 -5.13 5.51
C GLY A 16 -2.81 -5.88 5.07
N ALA A 17 -3.17 -6.88 5.89
CA ALA A 17 -4.24 -7.83 5.62
C ALA A 17 -5.60 -7.12 5.45
N ALA A 18 -6.40 -7.63 4.50
CA ALA A 18 -7.79 -7.26 4.33
C ALA A 18 -8.68 -7.88 5.43
N SER A 19 -9.88 -7.36 5.61
CA SER A 19 -10.82 -7.83 6.65
C SER A 19 -11.26 -9.29 6.47
N ASP A 20 -11.23 -9.78 5.25
CA ASP A 20 -11.60 -11.14 4.82
C ASP A 20 -10.38 -12.07 4.64
N ALA A 21 -9.17 -11.64 5.06
CA ALA A 21 -7.94 -12.43 4.88
C ALA A 21 -8.01 -13.85 5.48
N ALA A 22 -8.86 -14.07 6.49
CA ALA A 22 -9.11 -15.40 7.06
C ALA A 22 -9.70 -16.39 6.05
N GLU A 23 -10.57 -15.92 5.14
CA GLU A 23 -11.17 -16.75 4.09
C GLU A 23 -10.14 -17.23 3.06
N PHE A 24 -9.02 -16.51 2.96
CA PHE A 24 -7.94 -16.77 2.02
C PHE A 24 -6.69 -17.41 2.66
N GLY A 25 -6.71 -17.66 3.97
CA GLY A 25 -5.57 -18.19 4.72
C GLY A 25 -4.44 -17.19 4.96
N ASP A 26 -4.69 -15.89 4.79
CA ASP A 26 -3.68 -14.82 4.76
C ASP A 26 -3.71 -13.94 6.03
N ILE A 27 -4.14 -14.49 7.16
CA ILE A 27 -4.18 -13.77 8.43
C ILE A 27 -2.79 -13.23 8.77
N GLY A 28 -2.69 -11.92 8.99
CA GLY A 28 -1.44 -11.25 9.34
C GLY A 28 -0.50 -10.96 8.17
N ALA A 29 -0.92 -11.19 6.92
CA ALA A 29 -0.15 -10.78 5.76
C ALA A 29 0.04 -9.24 5.74
N ASP A 30 1.29 -8.78 5.64
CA ASP A 30 1.63 -7.36 5.50
C ASP A 30 2.95 -7.24 4.74
N THR A 31 2.85 -7.15 3.41
CA THR A 31 4.00 -7.11 2.50
C THR A 31 4.89 -5.90 2.78
N MET A 32 4.30 -4.69 2.84
CA MET A 32 5.04 -3.46 3.07
C MET A 32 5.77 -3.45 4.42
N ARG A 33 5.15 -3.95 5.50
CA ARG A 33 5.82 -4.07 6.80
C ARG A 33 6.95 -5.09 6.76
N ARG A 34 6.78 -6.21 6.05
CA ARG A 34 7.80 -7.24 5.90
C ARG A 34 9.03 -6.72 5.16
N ILE A 35 8.84 -5.99 4.05
CA ILE A 35 9.97 -5.49 3.26
C ILE A 35 10.62 -4.27 3.91
N HIS A 36 9.88 -3.48 4.69
CA HIS A 36 10.42 -2.33 5.43
C HIS A 36 11.58 -2.72 6.38
N SER A 37 11.56 -3.92 6.95
CA SER A 37 12.65 -4.37 7.84
C SER A 37 13.96 -4.67 7.11
N SER A 38 13.99 -4.60 5.78
CA SER A 38 15.23 -4.74 5.01
C SER A 38 16.07 -3.46 5.07
N GLU A 39 17.36 -3.59 5.32
CA GLU A 39 18.31 -2.47 5.25
C GLU A 39 18.38 -1.82 3.85
N LYS A 40 17.90 -2.53 2.81
CA LYS A 40 17.85 -2.02 1.43
C LYS A 40 16.57 -1.27 1.10
N PHE A 41 15.61 -1.22 2.02
CA PHE A 41 14.35 -0.55 1.79
C PHE A 41 14.55 0.97 1.76
N SER A 42 14.29 1.59 0.61
CA SER A 42 14.42 3.03 0.42
C SER A 42 13.34 3.55 -0.53
N VAL A 43 12.42 4.36 0.00
CA VAL A 43 11.30 4.93 -0.75
C VAL A 43 11.08 6.43 -0.46
N PRO A 44 12.13 7.27 -0.47
CA PRO A 44 12.03 8.69 -0.07
C PRO A 44 10.99 9.47 -0.89
N THR A 45 10.88 9.16 -2.18
CA THR A 45 9.87 9.78 -3.05
C THR A 45 8.44 9.45 -2.60
N LEU A 46 8.13 8.17 -2.33
CA LEU A 46 6.79 7.76 -1.88
C LEU A 46 6.47 8.32 -0.49
N LEU A 47 7.46 8.40 0.41
CA LEU A 47 7.28 9.08 1.71
C LEU A 47 6.90 10.56 1.51
N SER A 48 7.58 11.27 0.61
CA SER A 48 7.24 12.68 0.30
C SER A 48 5.85 12.87 -0.31
N LEU A 49 5.33 11.84 -0.99
CA LEU A 49 3.97 11.83 -1.52
C LEU A 49 2.92 11.51 -0.44
N GLY A 50 3.32 10.91 0.68
CA GLY A 50 2.44 10.60 1.80
C GLY A 50 2.28 9.10 2.10
N LEU A 51 3.18 8.22 1.63
CA LEU A 51 3.11 6.78 1.91
C LEU A 51 2.93 6.47 3.40
N GLY A 52 3.71 7.13 4.28
CA GLY A 52 3.59 6.94 5.73
C GLY A 52 2.30 7.49 6.35
N ASN A 53 1.55 8.31 5.60
CA ASN A 53 0.28 8.88 6.03
C ASN A 53 -0.93 7.99 5.68
N ILE A 54 -0.73 6.86 4.98
CA ILE A 54 -1.81 5.91 4.68
C ILE A 54 -2.29 5.24 5.97
N ASP A 55 -3.60 5.08 6.11
CA ASP A 55 -4.22 4.40 7.25
C ASP A 55 -3.70 2.95 7.41
N GLY A 56 -3.35 2.57 8.63
CA GLY A 56 -2.72 1.29 8.96
C GLY A 56 -1.18 1.25 8.83
N ILE A 57 -0.53 2.28 8.29
CA ILE A 57 0.94 2.38 8.28
C ILE A 57 1.42 3.09 9.55
N ASP A 58 1.92 2.30 10.51
CA ASP A 58 2.50 2.76 11.78
C ASP A 58 4.03 2.64 11.85
N TYR A 59 4.65 2.06 10.83
CA TYR A 59 6.07 1.70 10.78
C TYR A 59 6.90 2.56 9.83
N LEU A 60 6.26 3.47 9.08
CA LEU A 60 6.95 4.45 8.23
C LEU A 60 6.75 5.86 8.79
N PRO A 61 7.74 6.76 8.61
CA PRO A 61 7.58 8.14 9.04
C PRO A 61 6.47 8.85 8.25
N LYS A 62 5.67 9.63 8.95
CA LYS A 62 4.66 10.53 8.36
C LYS A 62 5.31 11.82 7.88
N THR A 63 4.69 12.48 6.91
CA THR A 63 5.00 13.87 6.54
C THR A 63 3.84 14.78 6.92
N ASP A 64 4.15 15.96 7.45
CA ASP A 64 3.16 17.00 7.78
C ASP A 64 2.65 17.73 6.53
N ALA A 65 3.36 17.59 5.40
CA ALA A 65 3.04 18.23 4.13
C ALA A 65 3.09 17.22 2.97
N PRO A 66 2.14 16.26 2.89
CA PRO A 66 2.09 15.30 1.81
C PRO A 66 1.83 15.99 0.47
N ARG A 67 2.60 15.60 -0.55
CA ARG A 67 2.49 16.17 -1.91
C ARG A 67 1.38 15.54 -2.76
N ALA A 68 0.73 14.50 -2.26
CA ALA A 68 -0.39 13.82 -2.90
C ALA A 68 -1.48 13.46 -1.89
N ALA A 69 -2.69 13.24 -2.40
CA ALA A 69 -3.73 12.55 -1.65
C ALA A 69 -3.40 11.05 -1.57
N VAL A 70 -3.72 10.44 -0.45
CA VAL A 70 -3.46 9.02 -0.19
C VAL A 70 -4.70 8.34 0.35
N ALA A 71 -4.84 7.05 0.04
CA ALA A 71 -5.92 6.21 0.51
C ALA A 71 -5.45 4.76 0.61
N ARG A 72 -6.13 3.98 1.45
CA ARG A 72 -6.09 2.52 1.46
C ARG A 72 -7.35 2.02 0.77
N LEU A 73 -7.20 1.10 -0.17
CA LEU A 73 -8.31 0.49 -0.90
C LEU A 73 -8.47 -0.96 -0.45
N ARG A 74 -9.71 -1.41 -0.33
CA ARG A 74 -10.06 -2.82 -0.08
C ARG A 74 -10.58 -3.40 -1.38
N GLU A 75 -10.12 -4.59 -1.74
CA GLU A 75 -10.69 -5.34 -2.85
C GLU A 75 -12.09 -5.85 -2.49
N GLU A 76 -13.02 -5.70 -3.42
CA GLU A 76 -14.42 -6.16 -3.26
C GLU A 76 -14.68 -7.48 -4.00
N SER A 77 -13.86 -7.79 -5.00
CA SER A 77 -13.94 -9.06 -5.74
C SER A 77 -13.59 -10.24 -4.84
N ARG A 78 -14.20 -11.41 -5.10
CA ARG A 78 -13.88 -12.67 -4.38
C ARG A 78 -12.68 -13.41 -4.97
N GLY A 79 -11.74 -12.69 -5.55
CA GLY A 79 -10.50 -13.22 -6.10
C GLY A 79 -9.32 -12.48 -5.48
N LYS A 80 -8.17 -13.14 -5.40
CA LYS A 80 -6.88 -12.51 -5.05
C LYS A 80 -5.85 -12.67 -6.17
N ASP A 81 -6.33 -13.02 -7.36
CA ASP A 81 -5.56 -13.33 -8.55
C ASP A 81 -5.57 -12.14 -9.51
N THR A 82 -4.48 -11.95 -10.27
CA THR A 82 -4.29 -10.82 -11.21
C THR A 82 -5.32 -10.77 -12.36
N THR A 83 -6.19 -11.77 -12.52
CA THR A 83 -7.04 -11.94 -13.71
C THR A 83 -8.51 -12.31 -13.46
N ILE A 84 -8.98 -12.38 -12.21
CA ILE A 84 -10.41 -12.69 -11.91
C ILE A 84 -11.27 -11.43 -11.98
#